data_AF-A0A1J5KKQ1-F1
#
_entry.id   AF-A0A1J5KKQ1-F1
#
_cell.length_a   1.000
_cell.length_b   1.000
_cell.length_c   1.000
_cell.angle_alpha   90.00
_cell.angle_beta   90.00
_cell.angle_gamma   90.00
#
_symmetry.space_group_name_H-M   'P 1'
#
loop_
_entity.id
_entity.type
_entity.pdbx_description
1 polymer ?
#
loop_
_entity_poly.entity_id
_entity_poly.type
_entity_poly.pdbx_seq_one_letter_code
_entity_poly.pdbx_strand_id
1 'polypeptide(L)'
;MYRTDFSRIIKAKRSELKIGQVDMAALLDISYRHYQDIETGKINLRLDTIVKISEKLNIHFCIQNGRIHEGLKSGEMTDLQLINQVSTQMEIGVAIFNKDTSYFFINDFLAQINSVPPKNHSGKKISDIVPEIAVKLELSIHKCINDKEVIFKEISGLVPRDLFETHYQVAMIPYDEDKVLMLVKDRTLYKAAHESFKELSTKLKLQISIPSMEIPLRKMDRDAALGNWDFLKTLLMQLYR
;
A
#
# COMPACT_ATOMS: atom_id res chain seq x y z
N MET A 1 12.45 -4.06 20.84
CA MET A 1 11.75 -2.78 20.61
C MET A 1 10.26 -2.96 20.31
N TYR A 2 9.76 -4.20 20.14
CA TYR A 2 8.40 -4.47 19.63
C TYR A 2 7.46 -5.20 20.58
N ARG A 3 8.00 -5.65 21.72
CA ARG A 3 7.35 -6.60 22.62
C ARG A 3 6.00 -6.12 23.16
N THR A 4 5.88 -4.83 23.48
CA THR A 4 4.68 -4.26 24.12
C THR A 4 3.54 -4.05 23.14
N ASP A 5 3.87 -3.63 21.92
CA ASP A 5 2.86 -3.38 20.88
C ASP A 5 2.32 -4.71 20.33
N PHE A 6 3.22 -5.65 20.00
CA PHE A 6 2.85 -6.94 19.44
C PHE A 6 2.15 -7.85 20.45
N SER A 7 2.54 -7.80 21.74
CA SER A 7 1.86 -8.56 22.79
C SER A 7 0.40 -8.14 22.95
N ARG A 8 0.13 -6.82 22.89
CA ARG A 8 -1.21 -6.26 22.91
C ARG A 8 -2.05 -6.75 21.72
N ILE A 9 -1.48 -6.75 20.51
CA ILE A 9 -2.16 -7.19 19.29
C ILE A 9 -2.51 -8.69 19.36
N ILE A 10 -1.54 -9.53 19.75
CA ILE A 10 -1.77 -10.97 19.90
C ILE A 10 -2.86 -11.25 20.94
N LYS A 11 -2.83 -10.55 22.08
CA LYS A 11 -3.83 -10.71 23.13
C LYS A 11 -5.23 -10.32 22.64
N ALA A 12 -5.35 -9.24 21.88
CA ALA A 12 -6.60 -8.79 21.29
C ALA A 12 -7.12 -9.83 20.28
N LYS A 13 -6.28 -10.30 19.36
CA LYS A 13 -6.68 -11.31 18.36
C LYS A 13 -7.08 -12.64 19.00
N ARG A 14 -6.36 -13.08 20.04
CA ARG A 14 -6.72 -14.29 20.81
C ARG A 14 -8.12 -14.15 21.42
N SER A 15 -8.42 -12.99 22.00
CA SER A 15 -9.74 -12.70 22.57
C SER A 15 -10.84 -12.66 21.52
N GLU A 16 -10.58 -12.09 20.34
CA GLU A 16 -11.49 -12.05 19.18
C GLU A 16 -11.83 -13.47 18.70
N LEU A 17 -10.82 -14.33 18.57
CA LEU A 17 -10.97 -15.73 18.16
C LEU A 17 -11.58 -16.63 19.25
N LYS A 18 -11.77 -16.10 20.48
CA LYS A 18 -12.29 -16.84 21.65
C LYS A 18 -11.49 -18.10 22.00
N ILE A 19 -10.19 -18.10 21.73
CA ILE A 19 -9.30 -19.24 22.01
C ILE A 19 -8.53 -19.05 23.31
N GLY A 20 -8.27 -20.15 24.02
CA GLY A 20 -7.41 -20.16 25.20
C GLY A 20 -5.95 -19.91 24.84
N GLN A 21 -5.12 -19.51 25.81
CA GLN A 21 -3.68 -19.37 25.58
C GLN A 21 -3.00 -20.71 25.23
N VAL A 22 -3.53 -21.83 25.76
CA VAL A 22 -3.04 -23.18 25.46
C VAL A 22 -3.33 -23.56 24.00
N ASP A 23 -4.56 -23.36 23.55
CA ASP A 23 -4.98 -23.63 22.17
C ASP A 23 -4.24 -22.73 21.18
N MET A 24 -4.01 -21.48 21.57
CA MET A 24 -3.25 -20.53 20.76
C MET A 24 -1.77 -20.90 20.63
N ALA A 25 -1.16 -21.42 21.71
CA ALA A 25 0.21 -21.94 21.65
C ALA A 25 0.31 -23.15 20.71
N ALA A 26 -0.68 -24.06 20.77
CA ALA A 26 -0.79 -25.19 19.85
C ALA A 26 -0.99 -24.74 18.39
N LEU A 27 -1.87 -23.76 18.16
CA LEU A 27 -2.09 -23.17 16.83
C LEU A 27 -0.78 -22.60 16.25
N LEU A 28 0.02 -21.96 17.08
CA LEU A 28 1.31 -21.37 16.70
C LEU A 28 2.46 -22.37 16.61
N ASP A 29 2.25 -23.62 17.01
CA ASP A 29 3.29 -24.66 17.12
C ASP A 29 4.47 -24.22 18.01
N ILE A 30 4.15 -23.64 19.17
CA ILE A 30 5.13 -23.22 20.17
C ILE A 30 4.69 -23.68 21.57
N SER A 31 5.64 -23.72 22.51
CA SER A 31 5.30 -24.09 23.89
C SER A 31 4.40 -23.02 24.54
N TYR A 32 3.52 -23.46 25.44
CA TYR A 32 2.66 -22.57 26.21
C TYR A 32 3.46 -21.46 26.93
N ARG A 33 4.60 -21.82 27.54
CA ARG A 33 5.49 -20.88 28.22
C ARG A 33 6.05 -19.83 27.25
N HIS A 34 6.46 -20.24 26.05
CA HIS A 34 6.94 -19.32 25.02
C HIS A 34 5.83 -18.38 24.57
N TYR A 35 4.61 -18.89 24.32
CA TYR A 35 3.46 -18.05 23.99
C TYR A 35 3.11 -17.07 25.12
N GLN A 36 3.12 -17.51 26.38
CA GLN A 36 2.84 -16.66 27.53
C GLN A 36 3.85 -15.52 27.65
N ASP A 37 5.14 -15.78 27.42
CA ASP A 37 6.19 -14.76 27.43
C ASP A 37 6.05 -13.76 26.27
N ILE A 38 5.50 -14.21 25.13
CA ILE A 38 5.11 -13.34 24.01
C ILE A 38 3.93 -12.45 24.39
N GLU A 39 2.82 -13.04 24.85
CA GLU A 39 1.58 -12.30 25.17
C GLU A 39 1.76 -11.35 26.37
N THR A 40 2.71 -11.63 27.26
CA THR A 40 3.06 -10.73 28.38
C THR A 40 4.15 -9.72 28.01
N GLY A 41 4.71 -9.79 26.80
CA GLY A 41 5.76 -8.88 26.33
C GLY A 41 7.08 -9.02 27.09
N LYS A 42 7.36 -10.18 27.69
CA LYS A 42 8.61 -10.44 28.43
C LYS A 42 9.81 -10.61 27.51
N ILE A 43 9.59 -11.20 26.34
CA ILE A 43 10.66 -11.45 25.36
C ILE A 43 10.64 -10.43 24.23
N ASN A 44 11.83 -10.15 23.70
CA ASN A 44 11.96 -9.35 22.49
C ASN A 44 11.95 -10.29 21.28
N LEU A 45 10.87 -10.23 20.51
CA LEU A 45 10.71 -11.07 19.33
C LEU A 45 11.58 -10.59 18.17
N ARG A 46 12.13 -11.56 17.43
CA ARG A 46 12.79 -11.30 16.15
C ARG A 46 11.72 -11.08 15.06
N LEU A 47 12.06 -10.31 14.04
CA LEU A 47 11.13 -9.93 12.98
C LEU A 47 10.57 -11.14 12.23
N ASP A 48 11.40 -12.16 11.98
CA ASP A 48 10.98 -13.42 11.34
C ASP A 48 9.93 -14.17 12.17
N THR A 49 10.06 -14.13 13.50
CA THR A 49 9.07 -14.75 14.39
C THR A 49 7.76 -13.95 14.41
N ILE A 50 7.85 -12.62 14.37
CA ILE A 50 6.70 -11.72 14.27
C ILE A 50 5.95 -12.00 12.96
N VAL A 51 6.65 -12.08 11.82
CA VAL A 51 6.05 -12.37 10.51
C VAL A 51 5.33 -13.72 10.52
N LYS A 52 5.97 -14.80 10.98
CA LYS A 52 5.36 -16.14 11.05
C LYS A 52 4.09 -16.18 11.89
N ILE A 53 4.11 -15.55 13.08
CA ILE A 53 2.93 -15.48 13.94
C ILE A 53 1.81 -14.70 13.24
N SER A 54 2.18 -13.64 12.55
CA SER A 54 1.21 -12.76 11.90
C SER A 54 0.53 -13.41 10.69
N GLU A 55 1.29 -14.15 9.87
CA GLU A 55 0.76 -14.98 8.79
C GLU A 55 -0.23 -16.02 9.32
N LYS A 56 0.16 -16.75 10.38
CA LYS A 56 -0.64 -17.85 10.92
C LYS A 56 -1.93 -17.39 11.61
N LEU A 57 -1.94 -16.17 12.14
CA LEU A 57 -3.09 -15.57 12.82
C LEU A 57 -3.87 -14.60 11.96
N ASN A 58 -3.45 -14.41 10.70
CA ASN A 58 -3.96 -13.39 9.81
C ASN A 58 -4.04 -12.00 10.49
N ILE A 59 -2.96 -11.66 11.19
CA ILE A 59 -2.77 -10.36 11.85
C ILE A 59 -1.99 -9.48 10.90
N HIS A 60 -2.51 -8.30 10.61
CA HIS A 60 -1.77 -7.28 9.88
C HIS A 60 -1.23 -6.26 10.88
N PHE A 61 -0.10 -5.65 10.57
CA PHE A 61 0.46 -4.57 11.37
C PHE A 61 1.42 -3.75 10.53
N CYS A 62 1.45 -2.44 10.78
CA CYS A 62 2.44 -1.57 10.16
C CYS A 62 3.47 -1.14 11.21
N ILE A 63 4.72 -0.98 10.78
CA ILE A 63 5.79 -0.46 11.64
C ILE A 63 6.01 0.99 11.25
N GLN A 64 5.80 1.91 12.19
CA GLN A 64 6.08 3.33 12.01
C GLN A 64 6.94 3.82 13.17
N ASN A 65 8.05 4.50 12.86
CA ASN A 65 8.97 5.06 13.88
C ASN A 65 9.42 4.05 14.96
N GLY A 66 9.62 2.78 14.57
CA GLY A 66 10.03 1.70 15.48
C GLY A 66 8.94 1.22 16.44
N ARG A 67 7.67 1.54 16.19
CA ARG A 67 6.50 1.02 16.89
C ARG A 67 5.68 0.13 15.99
N ILE A 68 5.04 -0.89 16.56
CA ILE A 68 4.08 -1.71 15.84
C ILE A 68 2.69 -1.13 16.07
N HIS A 69 2.01 -0.84 14.98
CA HIS A 69 0.62 -0.41 14.98
C HIS A 69 -0.21 -1.59 14.47
N GLU A 70 -1.27 -1.91 15.20
CA GLU A 70 -2.24 -2.92 14.76
C GLU A 70 -2.73 -2.55 13.36
N GLY A 71 -2.50 -3.45 12.43
CA GLY A 71 -2.99 -3.37 11.07
C GLY A 71 -4.36 -4.00 11.08
N LEU A 72 -5.33 -3.16 10.74
CA LEU A 72 -6.63 -3.46 10.18
C LEU A 72 -7.29 -4.78 10.62
N LYS A 73 -8.33 -4.62 11.46
CA LYS A 73 -9.25 -5.67 11.85
C LYS A 73 -9.97 -6.22 10.61
N SER A 74 -9.50 -7.37 10.12
CA SER A 74 -10.06 -8.06 8.95
C SER A 74 -11.44 -8.69 9.18
N GLY A 75 -11.95 -8.74 10.42
CA GLY A 75 -13.16 -9.48 10.77
C GLY A 75 -14.49 -8.85 10.35
N GLU A 76 -14.53 -7.54 10.04
CA GLU A 76 -15.78 -6.81 9.73
C GLU A 76 -15.72 -5.99 8.44
N MET A 77 -14.58 -6.01 7.73
CA MET A 77 -14.31 -5.14 6.58
C MET A 77 -14.30 -5.95 5.29
N THR A 78 -14.94 -5.42 4.25
CA THR A 78 -14.83 -5.92 2.87
C THR A 78 -13.40 -5.76 2.36
N ASP A 79 -12.98 -6.61 1.42
CA ASP A 79 -11.63 -6.56 0.81
C ASP A 79 -11.27 -5.17 0.25
N LEU A 80 -12.26 -4.45 -0.31
CA LEU A 80 -12.09 -3.08 -0.82
C LEU A 80 -11.83 -2.06 0.30
N GLN A 81 -12.43 -2.23 1.48
CA GLN A 81 -12.14 -1.39 2.64
C GLN A 81 -10.73 -1.64 3.17
N LEU A 82 -10.28 -2.90 3.16
CA LEU A 82 -8.94 -3.27 3.57
C LEU A 82 -7.88 -2.71 2.60
N ILE A 83 -8.14 -2.78 1.29
CA ILE A 83 -7.31 -2.13 0.27
C ILE A 83 -7.25 -0.63 0.51
N ASN A 84 -8.40 0.03 0.69
CA ASN A 84 -8.47 1.46 0.92
C ASN A 84 -7.52 1.89 2.05
N GLN A 85 -7.58 1.18 3.19
CA GLN A 85 -6.81 1.56 4.35
C GLN A 85 -5.32 1.25 4.24
N VAL A 86 -4.93 0.07 3.71
CA VAL A 86 -3.50 -0.24 3.51
C VAL A 86 -2.86 0.67 2.47
N SER A 87 -3.52 0.83 1.32
CA SER A 87 -2.98 1.66 0.24
C SER A 87 -2.85 3.12 0.65
N THR A 88 -3.80 3.64 1.45
CA THR A 88 -3.72 5.01 1.99
C THR A 88 -2.53 5.17 2.94
N GLN A 89 -2.26 4.20 3.82
CA GLN A 89 -1.08 4.24 4.70
C GLN A 89 0.24 4.19 3.94
N MET A 90 0.27 3.53 2.77
CA MET A 90 1.46 3.44 1.92
C MET A 90 1.61 4.63 0.95
N GLU A 91 0.69 5.61 1.01
CA GLU A 91 0.59 6.71 0.05
C GLU A 91 0.56 6.18 -1.40
N ILE A 92 -0.24 5.14 -1.62
CA ILE A 92 -0.48 4.54 -2.93
C ILE A 92 -1.93 4.82 -3.28
N GLY A 93 -2.15 5.47 -4.43
CA GLY A 93 -3.47 5.65 -5.00
C GLY A 93 -3.96 4.35 -5.61
N VAL A 94 -5.22 4.01 -5.40
CA VAL A 94 -5.85 2.82 -5.97
C VAL A 94 -7.17 3.21 -6.59
N ALA A 95 -7.41 2.77 -7.82
CA ALA A 95 -8.70 2.83 -8.46
C ALA A 95 -8.99 1.53 -9.22
N ILE A 96 -10.27 1.19 -9.34
CA ILE A 96 -10.74 0.16 -10.27
C ILE A 96 -11.64 0.86 -11.27
N PHE A 97 -11.37 0.68 -12.55
CA PHE A 97 -12.16 1.25 -13.65
C PHE A 97 -12.94 0.16 -14.36
N ASN A 98 -14.14 0.49 -14.81
CA ASN A 98 -14.87 -0.27 -15.80
C ASN A 98 -14.28 -0.01 -17.22
N LYS A 99 -14.65 -0.87 -18.16
CA LYS A 99 -14.25 -0.77 -19.58
C LYS A 99 -14.57 0.58 -20.24
N ASP A 100 -15.61 1.25 -19.78
CA ASP A 100 -16.02 2.58 -20.25
C ASP A 100 -15.28 3.75 -19.56
N THR A 101 -14.21 3.43 -18.82
CA THR A 101 -13.34 4.34 -18.03
C THR A 101 -14.02 4.99 -16.82
N SER A 102 -15.18 4.47 -16.41
CA SER A 102 -15.86 4.90 -15.18
C SER A 102 -15.26 4.28 -13.92
N TYR A 103 -15.22 5.04 -12.81
CA TYR A 103 -14.73 4.53 -11.52
C TYR A 103 -15.72 3.53 -10.92
N PHE A 104 -15.27 2.29 -10.74
CA PHE A 104 -15.92 1.30 -9.89
C PHE A 104 -15.53 1.50 -8.42
N PHE A 105 -14.24 1.76 -8.18
CA PHE A 105 -13.68 1.97 -6.84
C PHE A 105 -12.55 3.01 -6.90
N ILE A 106 -12.37 3.74 -5.80
CA ILE A 106 -11.21 4.60 -5.55
C ILE A 106 -10.90 4.63 -4.06
N ASN A 107 -9.63 4.64 -3.70
CA ASN A 107 -9.21 4.83 -2.31
C ASN A 107 -9.16 6.31 -1.90
N ASP A 108 -9.10 6.56 -0.59
CA ASP A 108 -9.10 7.90 -0.01
C ASP A 108 -7.88 8.70 -0.47
N PHE A 109 -6.71 8.07 -0.58
CA PHE A 109 -5.49 8.75 -1.01
C PHE A 109 -5.59 9.28 -2.46
N LEU A 110 -6.04 8.46 -3.42
CA LEU A 110 -6.19 8.92 -4.80
C LEU A 110 -7.32 9.94 -4.95
N ALA A 111 -8.40 9.77 -4.19
CA ALA A 111 -9.49 10.73 -4.16
C ALA A 111 -9.03 12.11 -3.64
N GLN A 112 -8.17 12.13 -2.62
CA GLN A 112 -7.54 13.35 -2.12
C GLN A 112 -6.66 14.02 -3.18
N ILE A 113 -5.85 13.26 -3.93
CA ILE A 113 -5.07 13.79 -5.07
C ILE A 113 -5.99 14.42 -6.11
N ASN A 114 -7.13 13.81 -6.40
CA ASN A 114 -8.11 14.35 -7.34
C ASN A 114 -8.91 15.53 -6.77
N SER A 115 -8.77 15.86 -5.47
CA SER A 115 -9.60 16.85 -4.75
C SER A 115 -11.10 16.63 -4.87
N VAL A 116 -11.52 15.37 -4.99
CA VAL A 116 -12.93 14.98 -5.06
C VAL A 116 -13.19 13.92 -3.99
N PRO A 117 -14.31 13.98 -3.24
CA PRO A 117 -14.61 12.91 -2.28
C PRO A 117 -14.77 11.54 -2.97
N PRO A 118 -14.36 10.41 -2.37
CA PRO A 118 -14.48 9.08 -2.97
C PRO A 118 -15.90 8.76 -3.48
N LYS A 119 -16.93 9.14 -2.71
CA LYS A 119 -18.35 8.95 -3.08
C LYS A 119 -18.75 9.65 -4.39
N ASN A 120 -18.04 10.71 -4.76
CA ASN A 120 -18.33 11.51 -5.95
C ASN A 120 -17.58 11.02 -7.20
N HIS A 121 -16.80 9.94 -7.08
CA HIS A 121 -16.13 9.30 -8.21
C HIS A 121 -16.96 8.16 -8.81
N SER A 122 -17.64 7.37 -7.98
CA SER A 122 -18.35 6.16 -8.41
C SER A 122 -19.28 6.44 -9.59
N GLY A 123 -19.11 5.68 -10.68
CA GLY A 123 -19.88 5.82 -11.92
C GLY A 123 -19.49 6.98 -12.83
N LYS A 124 -18.63 7.92 -12.40
CA LYS A 124 -18.10 8.99 -13.27
C LYS A 124 -16.89 8.51 -14.04
N LYS A 125 -16.63 9.12 -15.20
CA LYS A 125 -15.43 8.80 -15.99
C LYS A 125 -14.20 9.51 -15.45
N ILE A 126 -13.04 8.92 -15.69
CA ILE A 126 -11.76 9.57 -15.42
C ILE A 126 -11.65 10.92 -16.14
N SER A 127 -12.22 11.03 -17.35
CA SER A 127 -12.30 12.28 -18.13
C SER A 127 -13.09 13.39 -17.44
N ASP A 128 -14.05 13.04 -16.58
CA ASP A 128 -14.90 14.02 -15.88
C ASP A 128 -14.22 14.56 -14.61
N ILE A 129 -13.28 13.80 -14.06
CA ILE A 129 -12.61 14.12 -12.79
C ILE A 129 -11.22 14.73 -13.04
N VAL A 130 -10.41 14.11 -13.89
CA VAL A 130 -9.04 14.51 -14.21
C VAL A 130 -8.82 14.47 -15.74
N PRO A 131 -9.38 15.44 -16.50
CA PRO A 131 -9.43 15.40 -17.96
C PRO A 131 -8.04 15.25 -18.62
N GLU A 132 -7.03 15.96 -18.12
CA GLU A 132 -5.69 15.93 -18.72
C GLU A 132 -4.98 14.57 -18.51
N ILE A 133 -5.22 13.97 -17.34
CA ILE A 133 -4.72 12.63 -17.02
C ILE A 133 -5.48 11.57 -17.83
N ALA A 134 -6.78 11.74 -18.03
CA ALA A 134 -7.61 10.83 -18.80
C ALA A 134 -7.07 10.64 -20.23
N VAL A 135 -6.74 11.73 -20.92
CA VAL A 135 -6.16 11.68 -22.28
C VAL A 135 -4.91 10.79 -22.35
N LYS A 136 -4.13 10.72 -21.26
CA LYS A 136 -2.90 9.94 -21.18
C LYS A 136 -3.14 8.48 -20.79
N LEU A 137 -4.27 8.16 -20.15
CA LEU A 137 -4.53 6.86 -19.53
C LEU A 137 -5.63 6.03 -20.21
N GLU A 138 -6.64 6.63 -20.82
CA GLU A 138 -7.80 5.88 -21.33
C GLU A 138 -7.41 4.83 -22.38
N LEU A 139 -6.54 5.17 -23.33
CA LEU A 139 -6.03 4.18 -24.30
C LEU A 139 -5.28 3.03 -23.62
N SER A 140 -4.53 3.33 -22.56
CA SER A 140 -3.82 2.31 -21.78
C SER A 140 -4.79 1.43 -20.99
N ILE A 141 -5.88 1.98 -20.44
CA ILE A 141 -6.93 1.20 -19.76
C ILE A 141 -7.56 0.22 -20.74
N HIS A 142 -7.99 0.68 -21.92
CA HIS A 142 -8.59 -0.19 -22.93
C HIS A 142 -7.62 -1.27 -23.41
N LYS A 143 -6.35 -0.92 -23.64
CA LYS A 143 -5.31 -1.88 -24.03
C LYS A 143 -5.11 -2.94 -22.95
N CYS A 144 -5.03 -2.54 -21.67
CA CYS A 144 -4.88 -3.44 -20.54
C CYS A 144 -6.02 -4.47 -20.45
N ILE A 145 -7.28 -4.03 -20.66
CA ILE A 145 -8.45 -4.92 -20.67
C ILE A 145 -8.41 -5.87 -21.86
N ASN A 146 -8.26 -5.34 -23.07
CA ASN A 146 -8.42 -6.08 -24.31
C ASN A 146 -7.28 -7.10 -24.51
N ASP A 147 -6.05 -6.69 -24.21
CA ASP A 147 -4.86 -7.50 -24.47
C ASP A 147 -4.49 -8.37 -23.25
N LYS A 148 -5.20 -8.20 -22.12
CA LYS A 148 -4.89 -8.81 -20.82
C LYS A 148 -3.42 -8.62 -20.40
N GLU A 149 -2.85 -7.46 -20.75
CA GLU A 149 -1.47 -7.10 -20.49
C GLU A 149 -1.37 -6.18 -19.27
N VAL A 150 -0.37 -6.40 -18.40
CA VAL A 150 -0.02 -5.46 -17.32
C VAL A 150 0.77 -4.29 -17.92
N ILE A 151 0.30 -3.06 -17.71
CA ILE A 151 0.92 -1.86 -18.26
C ILE A 151 1.54 -1.02 -17.15
N PHE A 152 2.81 -0.64 -17.34
CA PHE A 152 3.50 0.32 -16.48
C PHE A 152 3.74 1.61 -17.24
N LYS A 153 3.47 2.75 -16.61
CA LYS A 153 3.62 4.06 -17.25
C LYS A 153 4.02 5.13 -16.25
N GLU A 154 4.89 6.03 -16.68
CA GLU A 154 5.03 7.33 -16.02
C GLU A 154 4.17 8.35 -16.75
N ILE A 155 3.43 9.14 -16.00
CA ILE A 155 2.62 10.23 -16.54
C ILE A 155 2.93 11.51 -15.77
N SER A 156 2.74 12.63 -16.46
CA SER A 156 2.69 13.94 -15.86
C SER A 156 1.37 14.60 -16.22
N GLY A 157 0.94 15.60 -15.47
CA GLY A 157 -0.19 16.45 -15.86
C GLY A 157 -0.70 17.29 -14.70
N LEU A 158 -1.71 18.10 -14.96
CA LEU A 158 -2.42 18.84 -13.92
C LEU A 158 -3.51 17.97 -13.30
N VAL A 159 -3.61 18.04 -11.98
CA VAL A 159 -4.73 17.49 -11.21
C VAL A 159 -5.42 18.63 -10.47
N PRO A 160 -6.74 18.56 -10.20
CA PRO A 160 -7.48 19.67 -9.59
C PRO A 160 -6.89 20.20 -8.28
N ARG A 161 -6.20 19.35 -7.52
CA ARG A 161 -5.52 19.73 -6.27
C ARG A 161 -4.39 20.72 -6.47
N ASP A 162 -3.66 20.59 -7.56
CA ASP A 162 -2.34 21.16 -7.73
C ASP A 162 -2.33 22.05 -8.99
N LEU A 163 -1.98 23.32 -8.82
CA LEU A 163 -1.86 24.30 -9.93
C LEU A 163 -0.53 24.20 -10.69
N PHE A 164 0.21 23.11 -10.49
CA PHE A 164 1.52 22.86 -11.08
C PHE A 164 1.57 21.44 -11.65
N GLU A 165 2.51 21.21 -12.57
CA GLU A 165 2.67 19.91 -13.20
C GLU A 165 3.03 18.84 -12.14
N THR A 166 2.20 17.81 -12.06
CA THR A 166 2.39 16.66 -11.16
C THR A 166 2.92 15.47 -11.92
N HIS A 167 3.59 14.55 -11.22
CA HIS A 167 4.20 13.37 -11.80
C HIS A 167 3.79 12.10 -11.05
N TYR A 168 3.28 11.12 -11.79
CA TYR A 168 2.82 9.85 -11.24
C TYR A 168 3.46 8.68 -11.95
N GLN A 169 3.74 7.63 -11.17
CA GLN A 169 4.01 6.30 -11.69
C GLN A 169 2.74 5.46 -11.56
N VAL A 170 2.32 4.84 -12.65
CA VAL A 170 1.05 4.12 -12.75
C VAL A 170 1.32 2.69 -13.19
N ALA A 171 0.68 1.74 -12.51
CA ALA A 171 0.58 0.35 -12.95
C ALA A 171 -0.90 0.00 -13.18
N MET A 172 -1.21 -0.57 -14.33
CA MET A 172 -2.54 -1.05 -14.70
C MET A 172 -2.48 -2.55 -14.83
N ILE A 173 -3.38 -3.23 -14.14
CA ILE A 173 -3.46 -4.68 -14.08
C ILE A 173 -4.91 -5.01 -14.46
N PRO A 174 -5.15 -5.99 -15.35
CA PRO A 174 -6.50 -6.52 -15.55
C PRO A 174 -7.07 -6.91 -14.18
N TYR A 175 -8.36 -6.67 -13.95
CA TYR A 175 -9.00 -7.02 -12.67
C TYR A 175 -9.96 -8.19 -12.85
N ASP A 176 -10.77 -8.11 -13.90
CA ASP A 176 -11.65 -9.18 -14.39
C ASP A 176 -11.80 -9.04 -15.93
N GLU A 177 -12.86 -9.60 -16.52
CA GLU A 177 -13.12 -9.50 -17.96
C GLU A 177 -13.23 -8.05 -18.47
N ASP A 178 -13.83 -7.15 -17.69
CA ASP A 178 -14.22 -5.80 -18.12
C ASP A 178 -13.69 -4.68 -17.21
N LYS A 179 -12.81 -4.98 -16.24
CA LYS A 179 -12.25 -4.00 -15.31
C LYS A 179 -10.73 -4.01 -15.28
N VAL A 180 -10.18 -2.86 -14.89
CA VAL A 180 -8.74 -2.64 -14.63
C VAL A 180 -8.54 -2.09 -13.24
N LEU A 181 -7.61 -2.69 -12.51
CA LEU A 181 -7.03 -2.16 -11.30
C LEU A 181 -5.86 -1.23 -11.67
N MET A 182 -5.89 -0.03 -11.12
CA MET A 182 -4.85 0.97 -11.29
C MET A 182 -4.21 1.29 -9.93
N LEU A 183 -2.89 1.17 -9.87
CA LEU A 183 -2.06 1.61 -8.76
C LEU A 183 -1.30 2.87 -9.18
N VAL A 184 -1.29 3.89 -8.31
CA VAL A 184 -0.73 5.21 -8.58
C VAL A 184 0.22 5.61 -7.47
N LYS A 185 1.46 5.95 -7.80
CA LYS A 185 2.41 6.53 -6.85
C LYS A 185 2.76 7.95 -7.25
N ASP A 186 2.49 8.90 -6.37
CA ASP A 186 2.93 10.29 -6.53
C ASP A 186 4.45 10.37 -6.39
N ARG A 187 5.08 10.98 -7.40
CA ARG A 187 6.53 11.15 -7.51
C ARG A 187 6.89 12.63 -7.70
N THR A 188 5.94 13.54 -7.56
CA THR A 188 6.10 14.97 -7.88
C THR A 188 7.21 15.62 -7.05
N LEU A 189 7.13 15.51 -5.73
CA LEU A 189 8.15 16.05 -4.82
C LEU A 189 9.52 15.41 -5.05
N TYR A 190 9.56 14.11 -5.33
CA TYR A 190 10.80 13.40 -5.60
C TYR A 190 11.47 13.90 -6.89
N LYS A 191 10.70 14.05 -7.98
CA LYS A 191 11.21 14.60 -9.25
C LYS A 191 11.66 16.05 -9.10
N ALA A 192 10.88 16.89 -8.43
CA ALA A 192 11.24 18.29 -8.18
C ALA A 192 12.55 18.42 -7.37
N ALA A 193 12.71 17.61 -6.32
CA ALA A 193 13.93 17.57 -5.54
C ALA A 193 15.12 17.06 -6.38
N HIS A 194 14.93 15.99 -7.15
CA HIS A 194 15.96 15.43 -8.02
C HIS A 194 16.46 16.45 -9.05
N GLU A 195 15.56 17.16 -9.73
CA GLU A 195 15.91 18.20 -10.69
C GLU A 195 16.60 19.39 -10.01
N SER A 196 16.13 19.80 -8.83
CA SER A 196 16.79 20.85 -8.04
C SER A 196 18.24 20.47 -7.67
N PHE A 197 18.47 19.22 -7.24
CA PHE A 197 19.82 18.73 -6.96
C PHE A 197 20.68 18.67 -8.22
N LYS A 198 20.11 18.25 -9.35
CA LYS A 198 20.78 18.21 -10.66
C LYS A 198 21.20 19.60 -11.11
N GLU A 199 20.31 20.59 -11.00
CA GLU A 199 20.62 21.98 -11.32
C GLU A 199 21.73 22.54 -10.41
N LEU A 200 21.62 22.31 -9.10
CA LEU A 200 22.62 22.72 -8.12
C LEU A 200 24.00 22.13 -8.45
N SER A 201 24.07 20.84 -8.76
CA SER A 201 25.34 20.18 -9.08
C SER A 201 25.99 20.75 -10.34
N THR A 202 25.19 21.08 -11.34
CA THR A 202 25.64 21.63 -12.61
C THR A 202 26.20 23.02 -12.37
N LYS A 203 25.51 23.84 -11.57
CA LYS A 203 25.99 25.17 -11.14
C LYS A 203 27.30 25.09 -10.34
N LEU A 204 27.43 24.09 -9.47
CA LEU A 204 28.61 23.91 -8.63
C LEU A 204 29.74 23.11 -9.29
N LYS A 205 29.58 22.68 -10.56
CA LYS A 205 30.50 21.76 -11.27
C LYS A 205 30.83 20.49 -10.48
N LEU A 206 29.93 20.05 -9.61
CA LEU A 206 30.10 18.85 -8.82
C LEU A 206 29.62 17.65 -9.66
N GLN A 207 30.43 16.59 -9.72
CA GLN A 207 29.92 15.30 -10.18
C GLN A 207 28.87 14.82 -9.18
N ILE A 208 27.61 14.70 -9.60
CA ILE A 208 26.65 13.90 -8.85
C ILE A 208 27.04 12.45 -9.03
N SER A 209 27.65 11.86 -8.01
CA SER A 209 27.47 10.43 -7.80
C SER A 209 26.03 10.26 -7.33
N ILE A 210 25.16 9.67 -8.15
CA ILE A 210 23.85 9.24 -7.67
C ILE A 210 24.18 8.16 -6.64
N PRO A 211 23.92 8.34 -5.33
CA PRO A 211 24.20 7.30 -4.38
C PRO A 211 23.33 6.12 -4.80
N SER A 212 23.95 4.99 -5.11
CA SER A 212 23.27 3.71 -5.30
C SER A 212 22.67 3.30 -3.95
N MET A 213 21.57 3.92 -3.52
CA MET A 213 20.91 3.71 -2.22
C MET A 213 21.88 3.30 -1.10
N GLU A 214 22.99 4.02 -0.91
CA GLU A 214 24.03 3.62 0.05
C GLU A 214 23.65 3.92 1.50
N ILE A 215 22.61 4.73 1.70
CA ILE A 215 21.86 4.73 2.94
C ILE A 215 20.69 3.78 2.72
N PRO A 216 20.84 2.47 3.03
CA PRO A 216 19.67 1.63 3.08
C PRO A 216 18.69 2.30 4.06
N LEU A 217 17.43 2.46 3.65
CA LEU A 217 16.33 2.49 4.61
C LEU A 217 16.72 1.53 5.74
N ARG A 218 16.68 1.97 7.00
CA ARG A 218 17.03 1.08 8.12
C ARG A 218 16.35 -0.24 7.82
N LYS A 219 17.07 -1.36 7.89
CA LYS A 219 16.56 -2.67 7.41
C LYS A 219 15.09 -2.90 7.81
N MET A 220 14.74 -2.48 9.02
CA MET A 220 13.38 -2.28 9.54
C MET A 220 12.34 -1.59 8.64
N ASP A 221 12.61 -0.36 8.19
CA ASP A 221 11.69 0.44 7.38
C ASP A 221 11.56 -0.17 5.97
N ARG A 222 12.65 -0.77 5.48
CA ARG A 222 12.65 -1.55 4.23
C ARG A 222 11.79 -2.82 4.37
N ASP A 223 12.01 -3.61 5.42
CA ASP A 223 11.29 -4.86 5.68
C ASP A 223 9.80 -4.60 5.95
N ALA A 224 9.45 -3.49 6.63
CA ALA A 224 8.08 -3.07 6.85
C ALA A 224 7.39 -2.59 5.56
N ALA A 225 8.10 -1.81 4.73
CA ALA A 225 7.58 -1.41 3.43
C ALA A 225 7.36 -2.61 2.49
N LEU A 226 8.30 -3.56 2.49
CA LEU A 226 8.20 -4.82 1.75
C LEU A 226 7.03 -5.68 2.27
N GLY A 227 6.90 -5.86 3.58
CA GLY A 227 5.79 -6.62 4.17
C GLY A 227 4.41 -6.01 3.88
N ASN A 228 4.29 -4.68 3.95
CA ASN A 228 3.04 -4.00 3.56
C ASN A 228 2.75 -4.16 2.06
N TRP A 229 3.79 -4.14 1.23
CA TRP A 229 3.66 -4.35 -0.22
C TRP A 229 3.27 -5.78 -0.59
N ASP A 230 3.88 -6.79 0.05
CA ASP A 230 3.53 -8.20 -0.14
C ASP A 230 2.10 -8.49 0.35
N PHE A 231 1.66 -7.82 1.43
CA PHE A 231 0.29 -7.89 1.88
C PHE A 231 -0.68 -7.26 0.88
N LEU A 232 -0.41 -6.02 0.45
CA LEU A 232 -1.23 -5.34 -0.57
C LEU A 232 -1.31 -6.20 -1.83
N LYS A 233 -0.19 -6.77 -2.28
CA LYS A 233 -0.14 -7.70 -3.40
C LYS A 233 -1.03 -8.92 -3.18
N THR A 234 -0.94 -9.57 -2.02
CA THR A 234 -1.76 -10.75 -1.69
C THR A 234 -3.26 -10.42 -1.70
N LEU A 235 -3.63 -9.26 -1.15
CA LEU A 235 -5.01 -8.79 -1.13
C LEU A 235 -5.54 -8.44 -2.53
N LEU A 236 -4.71 -7.79 -3.36
CA LEU A 236 -5.04 -7.53 -4.76
C LEU A 236 -5.23 -8.83 -5.54
N MET A 237 -4.42 -9.87 -5.27
CA MET A 237 -4.56 -11.19 -5.89
C MET A 237 -5.84 -11.92 -5.47
N GLN A 238 -6.35 -11.72 -4.25
CA GLN A 238 -7.62 -12.31 -3.81
C GLN A 238 -8.84 -11.70 -4.50
N LEU A 239 -8.73 -10.44 -4.90
CA LEU A 239 -9.78 -9.74 -5.63
C LEU A 239 -9.77 -10.01 -7.13
N TYR A 240 -8.62 -10.39 -7.70
CA TYR A 240 -8.51 -10.79 -9.09
C TYR A 240 -9.32 -12.08 -9.32
N ARG A 241 -10.38 -12.01 -10.12
CA ARG A 241 -11.29 -13.13 -10.42
C ARG A 241 -11.28 -13.47 -11.90
#